data_AF-A0A7X4K917-F1
#
_entry.id   AF-A0A7X4K917-F1
#
_cell.length_a   1.000
_cell.length_b   1.000
_cell.length_c   1.000
_cell.angle_alpha   90.00
_cell.angle_beta   90.00
_cell.angle_gamma   90.00
#
_symmetry.space_group_name_H-M   'P 1'
#
loop_
_entity.id
_entity.type
_entity.pdbx_description
1 polymer ?
#
loop_
_entity_poly.entity_id
_entity_poly.type
_entity_poly.pdbx_seq_one_letter_code
_entity_poly.pdbx_strand_id
1 'polypeptide(L)'
;MLKPEGYTIRFPVEGGPAGKHGSVAFDDKLWKSFGKAPEKGKAQIEAIMKMWCRFGPSDLPESKFKFQDRYEKGGKGVRIDEFKGWQVRFYGTTVEVDGKPMFLVTGADLAKKRTRADPDILNAAGKAAYNLVYPEKNRPKK
;
A
#
# COMPACT_ATOMS: atom_id res chain seq x y z
N MET A 1 -6.68 -13.54 -6.26
CA MET A 1 -7.06 -13.54 -4.83
C MET A 1 -8.33 -12.71 -4.67
N LEU A 2 -9.15 -12.92 -3.63
CA LEU A 2 -10.26 -11.99 -3.34
C LEU A 2 -9.73 -10.77 -2.60
N LYS A 3 -10.34 -9.60 -2.83
CA LYS A 3 -10.01 -8.38 -2.07
C LYS A 3 -10.08 -8.68 -0.56
N PRO A 4 -9.05 -8.33 0.25
CA PRO A 4 -9.11 -8.55 1.69
C PRO A 4 -10.31 -7.86 2.35
N GLU A 5 -10.86 -8.49 3.38
CA GLU A 5 -11.90 -7.89 4.22
C GLU A 5 -11.37 -6.61 4.90
N GLY A 6 -12.23 -5.60 5.05
CA GLY A 6 -11.86 -4.31 5.64
C GLY A 6 -11.08 -3.36 4.72
N TYR A 7 -10.67 -3.80 3.52
CA TYR A 7 -10.02 -2.94 2.52
C TYR A 7 -11.04 -2.38 1.52
N THR A 8 -11.04 -1.07 1.34
CA THR A 8 -11.88 -0.36 0.37
C THR A 8 -11.00 0.22 -0.73
N ILE A 9 -11.38 -0.01 -1.99
CA ILE A 9 -10.73 0.64 -3.14
C ILE A 9 -10.97 2.15 -3.01
N ARG A 10 -9.91 2.94 -2.97
CA ARG A 10 -10.00 4.41 -2.93
C ARG A 10 -9.59 5.05 -4.26
N PHE A 11 -8.75 4.35 -5.03
CA PHE A 11 -8.32 4.79 -6.37
C PHE A 11 -8.46 3.64 -7.39
N PRO A 12 -8.89 3.94 -8.64
CA PRO A 12 -9.04 5.27 -9.24
C PRO A 12 -10.29 6.05 -8.80
N VAL A 13 -11.32 5.35 -8.30
CA VAL A 13 -12.56 5.91 -7.76
C VAL A 13 -12.87 5.20 -6.45
N GLU A 14 -13.38 5.93 -5.47
CA GLU A 14 -13.76 5.38 -4.17
C GLU A 14 -14.90 4.35 -4.32
N GLY A 15 -14.67 3.12 -3.85
CA GLY A 15 -15.58 1.99 -4.00
C GLY A 15 -15.77 1.50 -5.44
N GLY A 16 -15.08 2.10 -6.42
CA GLY A 16 -15.23 1.80 -7.83
C GLY A 16 -14.41 0.59 -8.32
N PRO A 17 -14.58 0.18 -9.59
CA PRO A 17 -13.80 -0.89 -10.19
C PRO A 17 -12.32 -0.48 -10.34
N ALA A 18 -11.45 -1.49 -10.47
CA ALA A 18 -10.04 -1.24 -10.76
C ALA A 18 -9.85 -0.52 -12.11
N GLY A 19 -8.86 0.37 -12.16
CA GLY A 19 -8.49 1.12 -13.35
C GLY A 19 -7.91 0.25 -14.46
N LYS A 20 -7.28 0.91 -15.44
CA LYS A 20 -6.67 0.24 -16.59
C LYS A 20 -5.54 -0.70 -16.15
N HIS A 21 -4.67 -0.23 -15.25
CA HIS A 21 -3.62 -1.06 -14.67
C HIS A 21 -4.14 -1.79 -13.42
N GLY A 22 -4.74 -1.07 -12.48
CA GLY A 22 -5.07 -1.64 -11.18
C GLY A 22 -5.84 -0.71 -10.27
N SER A 23 -5.84 -1.03 -8.97
CA SER A 23 -6.50 -0.22 -7.93
C SER A 23 -5.61 -0.04 -6.71
N VAL A 24 -5.87 1.00 -5.92
CA VAL A 24 -5.23 1.19 -4.61
C VAL A 24 -6.32 1.14 -3.54
N ALA A 25 -6.13 0.28 -2.55
CA ALA A 25 -7.06 0.07 -1.47
C ALA A 25 -6.44 0.38 -0.10
N PHE A 26 -7.28 0.88 0.79
CA PHE A 26 -6.93 1.24 2.16
C PHE A 26 -7.87 0.55 3.13
N ASP A 27 -7.36 0.23 4.32
CA ASP A 27 -8.24 0.04 5.48
C ASP A 27 -8.76 1.40 6.00
N ASP A 28 -9.77 1.38 6.86
CA ASP A 28 -10.37 2.62 7.37
C ASP A 28 -9.42 3.43 8.25
N LYS A 29 -8.47 2.79 8.94
CA LYS A 29 -7.51 3.49 9.82
C LYS A 29 -6.51 4.29 8.99
N LEU A 30 -5.97 3.68 7.95
CA LEU A 30 -5.03 4.27 7.01
C LEU A 30 -5.71 5.30 6.11
N TRP A 31 -7.00 5.11 5.78
CA TRP A 31 -7.77 6.14 5.11
C TRP A 31 -7.97 7.39 5.98
N LYS A 32 -8.24 7.22 7.28
CA LYS A 32 -8.25 8.34 8.23
C LYS A 32 -6.88 9.00 8.34
N SER A 33 -5.79 8.24 8.32
CA SER A 33 -4.42 8.79 8.26
C SER A 33 -4.16 9.58 6.98
N PHE A 34 -4.66 9.12 5.84
CA PHE A 34 -4.63 9.86 4.59
C PHE A 34 -5.39 11.20 4.68
N GLY A 35 -6.55 11.22 5.36
CA GLY A 35 -7.29 12.45 5.64
C GLY A 35 -6.55 13.43 6.56
N LYS A 36 -5.68 12.94 7.46
CA LYS A 36 -4.86 13.76 8.36
C LYS A 36 -3.53 14.21 7.75
N ALA A 37 -3.18 13.70 6.57
CA ALA A 37 -1.95 14.07 5.89
C ALA A 37 -2.00 15.57 5.50
N PRO A 38 -0.85 16.28 5.55
CA PRO A 38 -0.78 17.65 5.06
C PRO A 38 -1.29 17.75 3.62
N GLU A 39 -2.05 18.81 3.31
CA GLU A 39 -2.78 18.96 2.05
C GLU A 39 -1.88 18.76 0.80
N LYS A 40 -0.68 19.37 0.83
CA LYS A 40 0.32 19.20 -0.24
C LYS A 40 0.77 17.75 -0.41
N GLY A 41 0.96 17.02 0.70
CA GLY A 41 1.31 15.61 0.69
C GLY A 41 0.17 14.74 0.17
N LYS A 42 -1.06 15.02 0.63
CA LYS A 42 -2.28 14.35 0.19
C LYS A 42 -2.49 14.46 -1.32
N ALA A 43 -2.45 15.69 -1.85
CA ALA A 43 -2.64 15.93 -3.28
C ALA A 43 -1.58 15.23 -4.14
N GLN A 44 -0.31 15.23 -3.69
CA GLN A 44 0.75 14.52 -4.40
C GLN A 44 0.55 13.00 -4.36
N ILE A 45 0.28 12.41 -3.18
CA ILE A 45 0.04 10.97 -3.06
C ILE A 45 -1.16 10.55 -3.90
N GLU A 46 -2.25 11.30 -3.86
CA GLU A 46 -3.44 11.04 -4.67
C GLU A 46 -3.12 11.03 -6.17
N ALA A 47 -2.40 12.03 -6.66
CA ALA A 47 -2.00 12.10 -8.06
C ALA A 47 -1.13 10.88 -8.45
N ILE A 48 -0.18 10.49 -7.58
CA ILE A 48 0.69 9.34 -7.83
C ILE A 48 -0.11 8.03 -7.83
N MET A 49 -1.03 7.84 -6.89
CA MET A 49 -1.88 6.65 -6.83
C MET A 49 -2.81 6.55 -8.05
N LYS A 50 -3.36 7.67 -8.52
CA LYS A 50 -4.14 7.72 -9.77
C LYS A 50 -3.28 7.37 -10.99
N MET A 51 -2.05 7.88 -11.06
CA MET A 51 -1.09 7.51 -12.12
C MET A 51 -0.74 6.03 -12.06
N TRP A 52 -0.49 5.48 -10.87
CA TRP A 52 -0.26 4.05 -10.66
C TRP A 52 -1.44 3.22 -11.17
N CYS A 53 -2.67 3.60 -10.85
CA CYS A 53 -3.87 2.89 -11.32
C CYS A 53 -4.05 2.96 -12.85
N ARG A 54 -3.51 4.00 -13.49
CA ARG A 54 -3.64 4.25 -14.93
C ARG A 54 -2.56 3.59 -15.76
N PHE A 55 -1.30 3.70 -15.34
CA PHE A 55 -0.12 3.30 -16.11
C PHE A 55 0.66 2.15 -15.46
N GLY A 56 0.59 2.04 -14.14
CA GLY A 56 1.34 1.04 -13.37
C GLY A 56 2.64 1.57 -12.78
N PRO A 57 3.41 0.70 -12.11
CA PRO A 57 4.62 1.10 -11.39
C PRO A 57 5.81 1.43 -12.31
N SER A 58 5.85 0.89 -13.53
CA SER A 58 6.95 1.11 -14.51
C SER A 58 7.04 2.56 -14.98
N ASP A 59 5.91 3.25 -15.03
CA ASP A 59 5.81 4.64 -15.52
C ASP A 59 5.95 5.66 -14.40
N LEU A 60 6.19 5.22 -13.16
CA LEU A 60 6.40 6.09 -12.03
C LEU A 60 7.90 6.20 -11.71
N PRO A 61 8.41 7.43 -11.51
CA PRO A 61 9.79 7.60 -11.08
C PRO A 61 9.99 7.08 -9.66
N GLU A 62 11.19 6.55 -9.38
CA GLU A 62 11.56 6.01 -8.05
C GLU A 62 11.42 7.03 -6.91
N SER A 63 11.44 8.34 -7.24
CA SER A 63 11.21 9.40 -6.26
C SER A 63 9.76 9.44 -5.73
N LYS A 64 8.83 8.77 -6.41
CA LYS A 64 7.38 8.76 -6.15
C LYS A 64 6.84 7.38 -5.80
N PHE A 65 7.37 6.33 -6.43
CA PHE A 65 7.04 4.95 -6.11
C PHE A 65 8.30 4.10 -6.15
N LYS A 66 8.65 3.41 -5.06
CA LYS A 66 9.85 2.56 -5.04
C LYS A 66 9.77 1.41 -4.06
N PHE A 67 10.53 0.37 -4.34
CA PHE A 67 10.81 -0.71 -3.40
C PHE A 67 11.48 -0.18 -2.13
N GLN A 68 11.02 -0.65 -0.98
CA GLN A 68 11.65 -0.37 0.31
C GLN A 68 12.38 -1.60 0.85
N ASP A 69 11.63 -2.69 0.98
CA ASP A 69 12.07 -3.84 1.75
C ASP A 69 11.21 -5.07 1.43
N ARG A 70 11.62 -6.22 1.94
CA ARG A 70 10.86 -7.46 1.88
C ARG A 70 10.69 -8.01 3.29
N TYR A 71 9.44 -8.22 3.68
CA TYR A 71 9.13 -8.91 4.93
C TYR A 71 9.06 -10.42 4.68
N GLU A 72 9.92 -11.19 5.34
CA GLU A 72 9.98 -12.64 5.19
C GLU A 72 9.66 -13.35 6.51
N LYS A 73 8.85 -14.40 6.44
CA LYS A 73 8.52 -15.27 7.58
C LYS A 73 8.25 -16.69 7.06
N GLY A 74 8.90 -17.68 7.66
CA GLY A 74 8.65 -19.10 7.34
C GLY A 74 8.87 -19.47 5.88
N GLY A 75 9.89 -18.91 5.23
CA GLY A 75 10.23 -19.16 3.82
C GLY A 75 9.31 -18.48 2.79
N LYS A 76 8.37 -17.64 3.24
CA LYS A 76 7.51 -16.81 2.38
C LYS A 76 7.86 -15.34 2.58
N GLY A 77 7.79 -14.56 1.50
CA GLY A 77 8.15 -13.15 1.50
C GLY A 77 7.09 -12.27 0.87
N VAL A 78 6.87 -11.09 1.43
CA VAL A 78 6.04 -10.04 0.83
C VAL A 78 6.90 -8.81 0.54
N ARG A 79 6.82 -8.34 -0.70
CA ARG A 79 7.47 -7.11 -1.16
C ARG A 79 6.72 -5.90 -0.60
N ILE A 80 7.48 -4.93 -0.08
CA ILE A 80 6.96 -3.66 0.42
C ILE A 80 7.49 -2.53 -0.46
N ASP A 81 6.58 -1.77 -1.05
CA ASP A 81 6.87 -0.57 -1.83
C ASP A 81 6.32 0.67 -1.10
N GLU A 82 6.90 1.84 -1.36
CA GLU A 82 6.42 3.14 -0.87
C GLU A 82 5.81 3.97 -1.99
N PHE A 83 4.67 4.62 -1.72
CA PHE A 83 4.28 5.87 -2.35
C PHE A 83 4.84 7.04 -1.56
N LYS A 84 5.48 8.00 -2.23
CA LYS A 84 6.09 9.17 -1.60
C LYS A 84 5.62 10.47 -2.26
N GLY A 85 5.02 11.33 -1.44
CA GLY A 85 4.54 12.66 -1.82
C GLY A 85 4.94 13.67 -0.76
N TRP A 86 5.77 14.65 -1.12
CA TRP A 86 6.34 15.62 -0.18
C TRP A 86 6.97 14.93 1.06
N GLN A 87 6.49 15.23 2.27
CA GLN A 87 6.93 14.64 3.55
C GLN A 87 6.06 13.44 3.99
N VAL A 88 5.18 12.94 3.12
CA VAL A 88 4.24 11.86 3.40
C VAL A 88 4.64 10.60 2.64
N ARG A 89 4.54 9.45 3.32
CA ARG A 89 4.73 8.14 2.74
C ARG A 89 3.60 7.20 3.10
N PHE A 90 3.23 6.37 2.14
CA PHE A 90 2.37 5.22 2.35
C PHE A 90 3.08 3.97 1.89
N TYR A 91 3.08 2.95 2.73
CA TYR A 91 3.72 1.67 2.48
C TYR A 91 2.66 0.62 2.18
N GLY A 92 3.01 -0.36 1.37
CA GLY A 92 2.08 -1.41 1.05
C GLY A 92 2.67 -2.48 0.16
N THR A 93 1.82 -3.39 -0.29
CA THR A 93 2.18 -4.47 -1.19
C THR A 93 1.21 -4.56 -2.34
N THR A 94 1.68 -5.06 -3.48
CA THR A 94 0.83 -5.31 -4.64
C THR A 94 0.41 -6.78 -4.66
N VAL A 95 -0.89 -7.03 -4.75
CA VAL A 95 -1.48 -8.35 -4.93
C VAL A 95 -2.31 -8.40 -6.20
N GLU A 96 -2.64 -9.60 -6.66
CA GLU A 96 -3.56 -9.78 -7.79
C GLU A 96 -4.98 -10.10 -7.30
N VAL A 97 -5.93 -9.22 -7.61
CA VAL A 97 -7.36 -9.38 -7.31
C VAL A 97 -8.14 -9.39 -8.62
N ASP A 98 -8.90 -10.45 -8.86
CA ASP A 98 -9.69 -10.65 -10.08
C ASP A 98 -8.91 -10.38 -11.39
N GLY A 99 -7.68 -10.90 -11.45
CA GLY A 99 -6.78 -10.76 -12.60
C GLY A 99 -6.16 -9.37 -12.78
N LYS A 100 -6.34 -8.45 -11.81
CA LYS A 100 -5.78 -7.10 -11.84
C LYS A 100 -4.91 -6.80 -10.61
N PRO A 101 -3.80 -6.07 -10.77
CA PRO A 101 -3.03 -5.50 -9.68
C PRO A 101 -3.89 -4.65 -8.72
N MET A 102 -3.73 -4.90 -7.42
CA MET A 102 -4.27 -4.09 -6.34
C MET A 102 -3.15 -3.78 -5.35
N PHE A 103 -2.87 -2.50 -5.15
CA PHE A 103 -1.96 -2.05 -4.11
C PHE A 103 -2.73 -1.94 -2.79
N LEU A 104 -2.33 -2.72 -1.79
CA LEU A 104 -2.87 -2.69 -0.44
C LEU A 104 -1.98 -1.80 0.42
N VAL A 105 -2.51 -0.67 0.87
CA VAL A 105 -1.81 0.21 1.80
C VAL A 105 -1.83 -0.43 3.20
N THR A 106 -0.66 -0.62 3.81
CA THR A 106 -0.52 -1.30 5.11
C THR A 106 0.22 -0.47 6.16
N GLY A 107 0.77 0.68 5.78
CA GLY A 107 1.41 1.60 6.70
C GLY A 107 1.45 3.02 6.16
N ALA A 108 1.67 3.98 7.06
CA ALA A 108 1.78 5.40 6.72
C ALA A 108 2.81 6.09 7.62
N ASP A 109 3.59 6.99 7.04
CA ASP A 109 4.45 7.94 7.73
C ASP A 109 4.07 9.35 7.25
N LEU A 110 3.35 10.10 8.08
CA LEU A 110 2.79 11.41 7.73
C LEU A 110 3.73 12.58 8.07
N ALA A 111 4.80 12.32 8.82
CA ALA A 111 5.65 13.35 9.39
C ALA A 111 7.11 12.94 9.24
N LYS A 112 7.54 12.84 7.98
CA LYS A 112 8.91 12.47 7.66
C LYS A 112 9.91 13.49 8.23
N LYS A 113 10.46 13.20 9.41
CA LYS A 113 11.55 13.96 10.04
C LYS A 113 12.94 13.53 9.54
N ARG A 114 13.05 12.39 8.86
CA ARG A 114 14.34 11.79 8.41
C ARG A 114 14.24 11.29 6.96
N THR A 115 15.36 11.31 6.21
CA THR A 115 15.37 10.90 4.80
C THR A 115 15.06 9.41 4.61
N ARG A 116 15.51 8.54 5.52
CA ARG A 116 15.27 7.10 5.52
C ARG A 116 13.83 6.76 5.96
N ALA A 117 13.30 5.61 5.56
CA ALA A 117 12.07 5.07 6.14
C ALA A 117 12.27 4.75 7.62
N ASP A 118 11.23 4.95 8.42
CA ASP A 118 11.24 4.51 9.81
C ASP A 118 11.17 2.97 9.83
N PRO A 119 12.19 2.28 10.40
CA PRO A 119 12.25 0.83 10.37
C PRO A 119 11.09 0.16 11.13
N ASP A 120 10.56 0.80 12.18
CA ASP A 120 9.47 0.24 12.97
C ASP A 120 8.15 0.31 12.19
N ILE A 121 7.90 1.43 11.51
CA ILE A 121 6.75 1.58 10.61
C ILE A 121 6.85 0.59 9.45
N LEU A 122 8.04 0.43 8.86
CA LEU A 122 8.25 -0.47 7.72
C LEU A 122 8.05 -1.95 8.11
N ASN A 123 8.57 -2.35 9.28
CA ASN A 123 8.38 -3.69 9.81
C ASN A 123 6.90 -3.96 10.14
N ALA A 124 6.20 -2.98 10.75
CA ALA A 124 4.77 -3.09 11.02
C ALA A 124 3.94 -3.21 9.72
N ALA A 125 4.24 -2.39 8.71
CA ALA A 125 3.61 -2.46 7.40
C ALA A 125 3.89 -3.80 6.69
N GLY A 126 5.11 -4.32 6.83
CA GLY A 126 5.53 -5.61 6.32
C GLY A 126 4.76 -6.78 6.94
N LYS A 127 4.65 -6.78 8.27
CA LYS A 127 3.87 -7.78 9.02
C LYS A 127 2.39 -7.74 8.65
N ALA A 128 1.80 -6.53 8.54
CA ALA A 128 0.42 -6.37 8.11
C ALA A 128 0.19 -6.89 6.69
N ALA A 129 1.08 -6.54 5.75
CA ALA A 129 1.03 -7.03 4.38
C ALA A 129 1.15 -8.57 4.31
N TYR A 130 2.08 -9.15 5.07
CA TYR A 130 2.24 -10.60 5.16
C TYR A 130 0.96 -11.30 5.61
N ASN A 131 0.30 -10.80 6.65
CA ASN A 131 -0.94 -11.39 7.15
C ASN A 131 -2.11 -11.28 6.15
N LEU A 132 -2.12 -10.26 5.29
CA LEU A 132 -3.12 -10.12 4.23
C LEU A 132 -2.87 -11.08 3.07
N VAL A 133 -1.61 -11.24 2.65
CA VAL A 133 -1.21 -12.09 1.52
C VAL A 133 -1.24 -13.58 1.90
N TYR A 134 -0.80 -13.90 3.12
CA TYR A 134 -0.73 -15.24 3.65
C TYR A 134 -1.60 -15.36 4.92
N PRO A 135 -2.93 -15.20 4.80
CA PRO A 135 -3.81 -15.36 5.94
C PRO A 135 -3.65 -16.78 6.47
N GLU A 136 -3.43 -16.92 7.77
CA GLU A 136 -3.45 -18.22 8.44
C GLU A 136 -4.90 -18.74 8.41
N LYS A 137 -5.33 -19.32 7.28
CA LYS A 137 -6.56 -20.11 7.25
C LYS A 137 -6.38 -21.28 8.22
N ASN A 138 -7.09 -21.24 9.34
CA ASN A 138 -7.32 -22.34 10.28
C ASN A 138 -6.14 -23.31 10.41
N ARG A 139 -5.15 -22.99 11.25
CA ARG A 139 -4.42 -24.07 11.91
C ARG A 139 -5.45 -24.76 12.81
N PRO A 140 -5.82 -26.04 12.59
CA PRO A 140 -6.50 -26.77 13.64
C PRO A 140 -5.57 -26.69 14.85
N LYS A 141 -6.11 -26.22 15.98
CA LYS A 141 -5.42 -26.37 17.26
C LYS A 141 -5.18 -27.88 17.39
N LYS A 142 -3.92 -28.29 17.34
CA LYS A 142 -3.52 -29.62 17.78
C LYS A 142 -3.78 -29.73 19.28
#